data_AF-K1ZME3-F1
#
_entry.id   AF-K1ZME3-F1
#
_cell.length_a   1.000
_cell.length_b   1.000
_cell.length_c   1.000
_cell.angle_alpha   90.00
_cell.angle_beta   90.00
_cell.angle_gamma   90.00
#
_symmetry.space_group_name_H-M   'P 1'
#
loop_
_entity.id
_entity.type
_entity.pdbx_description
1 polymer ?
#
loop_
_entity_poly.entity_id
_entity_poly.type
_entity_poly.pdbx_seq_one_letter_code
_entity_poly.pdbx_strand_id
1 'polypeptide(L)' 'MFQTAKELVEILGIETERVRLEWISSAEGTKFAEVATTFTEVIQSLGPLKIEETA' A
#
# COMPACT_ATOMS: atom_id res chain seq x y z
N MET A 1 4.87 4.65 14.24
CA MET A 1 4.22 3.35 13.99
C MET A 1 4.14 3.05 12.50
N PHE A 2 3.42 3.84 11.68
CA PHE A 2 3.41 3.60 10.22
C PHE A 2 4.79 3.78 9.56
N GLN A 3 5.58 4.76 10.01
CA GLN A 3 6.96 4.95 9.53
C GLN A 3 7.82 3.68 9.69
N THR A 4 7.73 3.01 10.83
CA THR A 4 8.42 1.74 11.10
C THR A 4 7.94 0.61 10.19
N ALA A 5 6.63 0.58 9.85
CA ALA A 5 6.13 -0.38 8.86
C ALA A 5 6.70 -0.10 7.47
N LYS A 6 6.79 1.18 7.06
CA LYS A 6 7.38 1.57 5.78
C LYS A 6 8.86 1.18 5.70
N GLU A 7 9.61 1.41 6.78
CA GLU A 7 11.02 0.98 6.92
C GLU A 7 11.17 -0.55 6.86
N LEU A 8 10.28 -1.30 7.51
CA LEU A 8 10.31 -2.77 7.47
C LEU A 8 10.10 -3.29 6.04
N VAL A 9 9.14 -2.73 5.32
CA VAL A 9 8.82 -3.12 3.93
C VAL A 9 10.02 -2.84 3.02
N GLU A 10 10.70 -1.71 3.22
CA GLU A 10 11.95 -1.38 2.53
C GLU A 10 13.07 -2.37 2.84
N ILE A 11 13.26 -2.75 4.12
CA ILE A 11 14.25 -3.76 4.54
C ILE A 11 13.99 -5.12 3.89
N LEU A 12 12.72 -5.48 3.69
CA LEU A 12 12.31 -6.71 3.01
C LEU A 12 12.48 -6.65 1.48
N GLY A 13 12.98 -5.55 0.93
CA GLY A 13 13.17 -5.37 -0.52
C GLY A 13 11.86 -5.11 -1.28
N ILE A 14 10.82 -4.68 -0.58
CA ILE A 14 9.51 -4.39 -1.16
C ILE A 14 9.41 -2.88 -1.43
N GLU A 15 8.80 -2.50 -2.56
CA GLU A 15 8.60 -1.09 -2.92
C GLU A 15 7.69 -0.41 -1.88
N THR A 16 8.15 0.71 -1.33
CA THR A 16 7.46 1.39 -0.21
C THR A 16 6.10 1.97 -0.61
N GLU A 17 5.87 2.15 -1.91
CA GLU A 17 4.62 2.56 -2.55
C GLU A 17 3.51 1.52 -2.38
N ARG A 18 3.85 0.27 -2.05
CA ARG A 18 2.87 -0.80 -1.77
C ARG A 18 2.20 -0.66 -0.42
N VAL A 19 2.62 0.28 0.42
CA VAL A 19 1.98 0.61 1.70
C VAL A 19 1.64 2.09 1.79
N ARG A 20 0.36 2.39 2.09
CA ARG A 20 -0.14 3.75 2.25
C ARG A 20 -1.04 3.83 3.48
N LEU A 21 -0.96 4.92 4.21
CA LEU A 21 -1.85 5.24 5.32
C LEU A 21 -2.74 6.41 4.91
N GLU A 22 -4.05 6.24 5.05
CA GLU A 22 -5.02 7.32 4.85
C GLU A 22 -6.01 7.36 6.01
N TRP A 23 -6.30 8.58 6.48
CA TRP A 23 -7.31 8.80 7.51
C TRP A 23 -8.64 9.16 6.85
N ILE A 24 -9.62 8.29 7.05
CA ILE A 24 -10.95 8.39 6.45
C ILE A 24 -11.98 8.10 7.53
N SER A 25 -12.85 9.07 7.81
CA SER A 25 -13.95 8.92 8.75
C SER A 25 -15.11 8.14 8.14
N SER A 26 -16.07 7.72 8.98
CA SER A 26 -17.27 7.01 8.53
C SER A 26 -18.19 7.83 7.62
N ALA A 27 -18.04 9.16 7.59
CA ALA A 27 -18.82 10.06 6.73
C ALA A 27 -18.18 10.27 5.35
N GLU A 28 -16.92 9.87 5.15
CA GLU A 28 -16.13 10.15 3.95
C GLU A 28 -16.15 8.99 2.93
N GLY A 29 -17.34 8.43 2.66
CA GLY A 29 -17.49 7.26 1.77
C GLY A 29 -16.94 7.50 0.35
N THR A 30 -17.16 8.68 -0.22
CA THR A 30 -16.63 9.04 -1.55
C THR A 30 -15.10 9.06 -1.56
N LYS A 31 -14.47 9.60 -0.52
CA LYS A 31 -13.01 9.63 -0.37
C LYS A 31 -12.44 8.22 -0.23
N PHE A 32 -13.12 7.34 0.51
CA PHE A 32 -12.73 5.93 0.59
C PHE A 32 -12.72 5.28 -0.79
N ALA A 33 -13.78 5.45 -1.57
CA ALA A 33 -13.86 4.88 -2.92
C ALA A 33 -12.74 5.40 -3.84
N GLU A 34 -12.47 6.71 -3.80
CA GLU A 34 -11.39 7.33 -4.57
C GLU A 34 -10.00 6.82 -4.16
N VAL A 35 -9.71 6.81 -2.86
CA VAL A 35 -8.43 6.31 -2.33
C VAL A 35 -8.23 4.83 -2.68
N ALA A 36 -9.26 3.99 -2.51
CA ALA A 36 -9.19 2.58 -2.83
C ALA A 36 -8.96 2.35 -4.33
N THR A 37 -9.66 3.11 -5.19
CA THR A 37 -9.52 3.00 -6.66
C THR A 37 -8.11 3.41 -7.10
N THR A 38 -7.68 4.61 -6.72
CA THR A 38 -6.35 5.13 -7.12
C THR A 38 -5.21 4.31 -6.54
N PHE A 39 -5.32 3.83 -5.30
CA PHE A 39 -4.29 2.96 -4.73
C PHE A 39 -4.26 1.60 -5.42
N THR A 40 -5.41 1.05 -5.83
CA THR A 40 -5.46 -0.18 -6.63
C THR A 40 -4.74 0.01 -7.97
N GLU A 41 -4.94 1.14 -8.65
CA GLU A 41 -4.23 1.48 -9.89
C GLU A 41 -2.72 1.55 -9.68
N VAL A 42 -2.25 2.15 -8.57
CA VAL A 42 -0.82 2.15 -8.19
C VAL A 42 -0.31 0.72 -8.05
N ILE A 43 -0.99 -0.15 -7.29
CA ILE A 43 -0.56 -1.54 -7.11
C ILE A 43 -0.55 -2.30 -8.44
N GLN A 44 -1.55 -2.11 -9.30
CA GLN A 44 -1.59 -2.73 -10.63
C GLN A 44 -0.41 -2.26 -11.50
N SER A 45 -0.05 -0.98 -11.43
CA SER A 45 1.08 -0.43 -12.19
C SER A 45 2.44 -0.97 -11.74
N LEU A 46 2.58 -1.28 -10.45
CA LEU A 46 3.78 -1.92 -9.88
C LEU A 46 3.86 -3.42 -10.22
N GLY A 47 2.75 -4.01 -10.67
CA GLY A 47 2.65 -5.43 -10.98
C GLY A 47 2.74 -6.34 -9.74
N PRO A 48 2.74 -7.67 -9.96
CA PRO A 48 2.83 -8.65 -8.90
C PRO A 48 4.08 -8.47 -8.03
N LEU A 49 3.94 -8.69 -6.73
CA LEU A 49 5.06 -8.65 -5.81
C LEU A 49 6.00 -9.83 -6.10
N LYS A 50 7.29 -9.54 -6.29
CA LYS A 50 8.33 -10.52 -6.58
C LYS A 50 9.13 -10.85 -5.32
N ILE A 51 8.47 -11.47 -4.35
CA ILE A 51 9.15 -12.09 -3.21
C ILE A 51 9.45 -13.55 -3.55
N GLU A 52 10.67 -14.00 -3.30
CA GLU A 52 10.98 -15.42 -3.40
C GLU A 52 10.14 -16.18 -2.35
N GLU A 53 9.28 -17.10 -2.80
CA GLU A 53 8.68 -18.09 -1.90
C GLU A 53 9.82 -18.90 -1.29
N THR A 54 10.14 -18.62 -0.03
CA THR A 54 11.04 -19.48 0.74
C THR A 54 10.24 -20.75 1.04
N ALA A 55 10.53 -21.81 0.28
CA ALA A 55 10.02 -23.17 0.49
C ALA A 55 10.50 -23.74 1.85
#